data_AF-A0A9E5AXN6-F1
#
_entry.id   AF-A0A9E5AXN6-F1
#
_cell.length_a   1.000
_cell.length_b   1.000
_cell.length_c   1.000
_cell.angle_alpha   90.00
_cell.angle_beta   90.00
_cell.angle_gamma   90.00
#
_symmetry.space_group_name_H-M   'P 1'
#
loop_
_entity.id
_entity.type
_entity.pdbx_description
1 polymer ?
#
loop_
_entity_poly.entity_id
_entity_poly.type
_entity_poly.pdbx_seq_one_letter_code
_entity_poly.pdbx_strand_id
1 'polypeptide(L)'
;MPNGCRGCGPSASSRSSTRAGRTPAFMWHGLSETRPMISELVDGLTIFLRLKPRELPPGKAKPAAARYFFLLVVLAWCGQRATAQITTFQWYDLRKYGIEGKGWTDTKAYYDRLPASAEKMVREKVWTLSRQSSGMCFRFITDAESIGARWNLINAELSTVHMPSTGVSGLDLYVKEGTRWRWLGFGRAGRVGENMRLLTNGKLRPGRREYLLYLPLYNGVSKVEIGLPPTAEFLPAPDYPAGTKPIVFYGTSITQGGVASRPGMAYPSILGRGLGLPIVNLGFSGNGQAEPEMAALLAELDPAVYVLDPLPNLSPKQVTERMPVLVQTLRRAHPQTPIVLVESILYVDGPYVEEGRGRRCRESNAALAALYEGLKADGDDRVLYIKAQDLLGEDGEDTVDGTHPTDLGFFRMAKGMEPTLRAALRLAGAGR
;
A
#
# COMPACT_ATOMS: atom_id res chain seq x y z
N MET A 1 -24.77 -16.34 70.28
CA MET A 1 -23.61 -17.22 70.57
C MET A 1 -22.69 -17.21 69.35
N PRO A 2 -21.37 -17.10 69.56
CA PRO A 2 -20.77 -15.77 69.43
C PRO A 2 -19.39 -15.74 68.75
N ASN A 3 -18.87 -14.52 68.61
CA ASN A 3 -17.45 -14.11 68.62
C ASN A 3 -16.58 -14.51 67.41
N GLY A 4 -15.68 -13.68 66.89
CA GLY A 4 -15.01 -12.48 67.41
C GLY A 4 -13.59 -12.51 66.83
N CYS A 5 -13.22 -11.53 66.01
CA CYS A 5 -12.32 -10.43 66.37
C CYS A 5 -10.81 -10.78 66.51
N ARG A 6 -10.01 -10.01 65.74
CA ARG A 6 -8.64 -9.51 66.03
C ARG A 6 -7.49 -10.54 65.91
N GLY A 7 -6.30 -10.20 65.42
CA GLY A 7 -5.74 -8.92 64.98
C GLY A 7 -4.25 -9.06 64.62
N CYS A 8 -3.70 -7.96 64.09
CA CYS A 8 -2.31 -7.45 64.18
C CYS A 8 -1.09 -8.40 64.04
N GLY A 9 -0.19 -8.06 63.09
CA GLY A 9 1.21 -8.57 63.03
C GLY A 9 2.11 -8.01 64.16
N PRO A 10 3.45 -7.86 64.01
CA PRO A 10 4.40 -8.27 62.95
C PRO A 10 5.69 -8.96 63.52
N SER A 11 6.75 -9.04 62.69
CA SER A 11 8.18 -9.37 63.01
C SER A 11 8.54 -10.88 63.02
N ALA A 12 9.73 -11.38 62.65
CA ALA A 12 11.01 -10.77 62.32
C ALA A 12 11.86 -11.73 61.45
N SER A 13 12.78 -11.13 60.69
CA SER A 13 14.13 -11.61 60.34
C SER A 13 14.45 -13.11 60.22
N SER A 14 14.94 -13.51 59.04
CA SER A 14 16.27 -14.10 58.96
C SER A 14 16.93 -13.75 57.63
N ARG A 15 18.11 -13.15 57.72
CA ARG A 15 19.09 -13.04 56.63
C ARG A 15 19.89 -14.34 56.63
N SER A 16 20.12 -14.92 55.46
CA SER A 16 21.42 -15.52 55.16
C SER A 16 21.71 -15.43 53.67
N SER A 17 22.97 -15.16 53.40
CA SER A 17 23.56 -14.81 52.12
C SER A 17 23.60 -15.97 51.13
N THR A 18 23.55 -15.68 49.83
CA THR A 18 24.60 -16.14 48.91
C THR A 18 24.67 -15.28 47.65
N ARG A 19 25.93 -14.95 47.35
CA ARG A 19 26.56 -14.29 46.19
C ARG A 19 25.78 -14.10 44.89
N ALA A 20 25.97 -12.88 44.39
CA ALA A 20 25.72 -12.38 43.05
C ALA A 20 26.40 -13.21 41.94
N GLY A 21 25.57 -13.63 40.97
CA GLY A 21 25.98 -13.92 39.60
C GLY A 21 25.43 -12.81 38.71
N ARG A 22 26.31 -12.07 38.04
CA ARG A 22 25.96 -11.03 37.07
C ARG A 22 25.48 -11.67 35.77
N THR A 23 24.25 -11.39 35.37
CA THR A 23 23.77 -11.51 33.98
C THR A 23 23.46 -10.11 33.47
N PRO A 24 24.09 -9.62 32.38
CA PRO A 24 23.81 -8.29 31.89
C PRO A 24 22.48 -8.25 31.13
N ALA A 25 21.70 -7.24 31.46
CA ALA A 25 20.51 -6.82 30.74
C ALA A 25 20.86 -6.41 29.30
N PHE A 26 20.10 -6.89 28.33
CA PHE A 26 20.10 -6.38 26.96
C PHE A 26 19.33 -5.06 26.94
N MET A 27 20.06 -3.94 26.92
CA MET A 27 19.53 -2.66 26.44
C MET A 27 19.57 -2.64 24.92
N TRP A 28 18.41 -2.49 24.29
CA TRP A 28 18.33 -2.07 22.89
C TRP A 28 18.52 -0.55 22.83
N HIS A 29 19.66 -0.12 22.30
CA HIS A 29 19.83 1.23 21.78
C HIS A 29 19.94 1.13 20.26
N GLY A 30 19.11 1.92 19.59
CA GLY A 30 19.02 1.99 18.14
C GLY A 30 20.32 2.47 17.52
N LEU A 31 20.67 1.85 16.42
CA LEU A 31 21.58 2.40 15.42
C LEU A 31 20.79 2.50 14.12
N SER A 32 20.33 3.72 13.85
CA SER A 32 20.17 4.18 12.48
C SER A 32 21.55 4.13 11.83
N GLU A 33 21.74 3.36 10.76
CA GLU A 33 22.67 3.76 9.71
C GLU A 33 22.51 2.88 8.47
N THR A 34 22.12 3.55 7.40
CA THR A 34 22.27 3.10 6.03
C THR A 34 23.74 2.88 5.70
N ARG A 35 24.13 1.66 5.34
CA ARG A 35 25.36 1.42 4.57
C ARG A 35 25.01 0.66 3.29
N PRO A 36 25.44 1.13 2.10
CA PRO A 36 25.29 0.36 0.88
C PRO A 36 26.11 -0.94 1.02
N MET A 37 25.61 -2.03 0.45
CA MET A 37 26.23 -3.37 0.45
C MET A 37 27.72 -3.42 0.02
N ILE A 38 28.23 -2.34 -0.59
CA ILE A 38 29.66 -2.15 -0.91
C ILE A 38 30.48 -1.83 0.36
N SER A 39 29.93 -1.08 1.32
CA SER A 39 30.60 -0.76 2.58
C SER A 39 30.75 -1.99 3.47
N GLU A 40 29.79 -2.91 3.56
CA GLU A 40 29.99 -4.18 4.29
C GLU A 40 31.10 -5.05 3.69
N LEU A 41 31.26 -5.00 2.37
CA LEU A 41 32.35 -5.68 1.66
C LEU A 41 33.71 -5.05 1.97
N VAL A 42 33.77 -3.73 2.11
CA VAL A 42 35.00 -2.98 2.44
C VAL A 42 35.31 -3.02 3.95
N ASP A 43 34.30 -2.98 4.80
CA ASP A 43 34.40 -3.08 6.26
C ASP A 43 34.78 -4.51 6.68
N GLY A 44 34.21 -5.53 6.02
CA GLY A 44 34.61 -6.92 6.17
C GLY A 44 36.07 -7.15 5.76
N LEU A 45 36.52 -6.48 4.69
CA LEU A 45 37.93 -6.50 4.26
C LEU A 45 38.85 -5.79 5.27
N THR A 46 38.38 -4.69 5.88
CA THR A 46 39.15 -3.89 6.84
C THR A 46 39.25 -4.56 8.22
N ILE A 47 38.20 -5.25 8.67
CA ILE A 47 38.22 -6.09 9.87
C ILE A 47 39.16 -7.28 9.69
N PHE A 48 39.19 -7.88 8.50
CA PHE A 48 40.07 -9.02 8.20
C PHE A 48 41.55 -8.61 8.08
N LEU A 49 41.84 -7.42 7.53
CA LEU A 49 43.21 -6.88 7.46
C LEU A 49 43.77 -6.41 8.83
N ARG A 50 42.92 -6.24 9.85
CA ARG A 50 43.34 -5.90 11.23
C ARG A 50 43.53 -7.11 12.14
N LEU A 51 43.12 -8.31 11.73
CA LEU A 51 43.43 -9.53 12.46
C LEU A 51 44.87 -9.95 12.12
N LYS A 52 45.81 -9.66 13.02
CA LYS A 52 47.18 -10.20 12.93
C LYS A 52 47.09 -11.72 12.70
N PRO A 53 47.83 -12.28 11.74
CA PRO A 53 47.87 -13.73 11.57
C PRO A 53 48.53 -14.33 12.82
N ARG A 54 47.74 -15.00 13.66
CA ARG A 54 48.28 -16.06 14.50
C ARG A 54 48.78 -17.15 13.56
N GLU A 55 50.05 -17.46 13.69
CA GLU A 55 50.82 -18.37 12.86
C GLU A 55 50.02 -19.65 12.54
N LEU A 56 49.64 -19.79 11.27
CA LEU A 56 49.19 -21.06 10.73
C LEU A 56 50.43 -21.95 10.54
N PRO A 57 50.40 -23.22 10.99
CA PRO A 57 51.56 -24.10 10.89
C PRO A 57 51.98 -24.33 9.43
N PRO A 58 53.29 -24.45 9.15
CA PRO A 58 53.81 -24.53 7.79
C PRO A 58 53.34 -25.83 7.13
N GLY A 59 52.64 -25.70 5.99
CA GLY A 59 52.29 -26.84 5.14
C GLY A 59 50.84 -26.94 4.65
N LYS A 60 49.89 -26.14 5.19
CA LYS A 60 48.45 -26.25 4.83
C LYS A 60 47.77 -24.94 4.41
N ALA A 61 48.52 -23.85 4.16
CA ALA A 61 47.96 -22.53 3.88
C ALA A 61 47.56 -22.26 2.42
N LYS A 62 47.99 -23.09 1.45
CA LYS A 62 47.79 -22.80 0.00
C LYS A 62 46.39 -23.08 -0.57
N PRO A 63 45.59 -24.08 -0.12
CA PRO A 63 44.30 -24.38 -0.78
C PRO A 63 43.11 -23.55 -0.24
N ALA A 64 43.21 -22.96 0.95
CA ALA A 64 42.13 -22.18 1.55
C ALA A 64 42.06 -20.76 0.95
N ALA A 65 43.19 -20.05 0.89
CA ALA A 65 43.25 -18.69 0.34
C ALA A 65 42.83 -18.63 -1.15
N ALA A 66 43.20 -19.64 -1.95
CA ALA A 66 42.80 -19.74 -3.35
C ALA A 66 41.29 -19.98 -3.53
N ARG A 67 40.66 -20.77 -2.65
CA ARG A 67 39.20 -21.00 -2.66
C ARG A 67 38.41 -19.75 -2.27
N TYR A 68 38.88 -18.96 -1.29
CA TYR A 68 38.22 -17.72 -0.89
C TYR A 68 38.42 -16.58 -1.89
N PHE A 69 39.60 -16.50 -2.54
CA PHE A 69 39.82 -15.57 -3.66
C PHE A 69 38.94 -15.91 -4.86
N PHE A 70 38.79 -17.20 -5.20
CA PHE A 70 37.87 -17.63 -6.25
C PHE A 70 36.41 -17.30 -5.93
N LEU A 71 35.98 -17.45 -4.66
CA LEU A 71 34.64 -17.08 -4.22
C LEU A 71 34.39 -15.56 -4.31
N LEU A 72 35.39 -14.74 -3.93
CA LEU A 72 35.32 -13.28 -4.05
C LEU A 72 35.31 -12.81 -5.50
N VAL A 73 36.10 -13.44 -6.38
CA VAL A 73 36.10 -13.17 -7.82
C VAL A 73 34.75 -13.57 -8.43
N VAL A 74 34.19 -14.73 -8.09
CA VAL A 74 32.87 -15.16 -8.56
C VAL A 74 31.75 -14.23 -8.07
N LEU A 75 31.78 -13.80 -6.81
CA LEU A 75 30.81 -12.84 -6.25
C LEU A 75 30.94 -11.45 -6.91
N ALA A 76 32.16 -10.97 -7.15
CA ALA A 76 32.42 -9.74 -7.89
C ALA A 76 31.94 -9.83 -9.35
N TRP A 77 32.13 -10.98 -10.00
CA TRP A 77 31.69 -11.23 -11.38
C TRP A 77 30.16 -11.37 -11.50
N CYS A 78 29.50 -11.98 -10.51
CA CYS A 78 28.04 -12.03 -10.41
C CYS A 78 27.41 -10.65 -10.17
N GLY A 79 28.02 -9.82 -9.31
CA GLY A 79 27.59 -8.43 -9.07
C GLY A 79 27.79 -7.53 -10.28
N GLN A 80 28.88 -7.71 -11.04
CA GLN A 80 29.14 -6.95 -12.27
C GLN A 80 28.15 -7.28 -13.39
N ARG A 81 27.74 -8.54 -13.58
CA ARG A 81 26.76 -8.91 -14.63
C ARG A 81 25.37 -8.32 -14.42
N ALA A 82 24.88 -8.28 -13.18
CA ALA A 82 23.57 -7.67 -12.88
C ALA A 82 23.58 -6.14 -13.05
N THR A 83 24.72 -5.50 -12.77
CA THR A 83 24.88 -4.04 -12.91
C THR A 83 25.18 -3.62 -14.35
N ALA A 84 25.82 -4.48 -15.15
CA ALA A 84 26.17 -4.22 -16.55
C ALA A 84 24.96 -4.26 -17.52
N GLN A 85 23.82 -4.87 -17.15
CA GLN A 85 22.64 -4.89 -18.03
C GLN A 85 21.86 -3.58 -18.05
N ILE A 86 21.78 -2.84 -16.94
CA ILE A 86 20.87 -1.67 -16.81
C ILE A 86 21.43 -0.42 -17.51
N THR A 87 22.76 -0.32 -17.69
CA THR A 87 23.41 0.87 -18.25
C THR A 87 23.19 1.04 -19.75
N THR A 88 22.72 0.00 -20.46
CA THR A 88 22.44 0.03 -21.91
C THR A 88 20.95 0.10 -22.24
N PHE A 89 20.07 0.17 -21.22
CA PHE A 89 18.63 0.20 -21.45
C PHE A 89 18.17 1.50 -22.12
N GLN A 90 17.19 1.37 -23.00
CA GLN A 90 16.37 2.49 -23.45
C GLN A 90 15.29 2.77 -22.42
N TRP A 91 15.13 4.06 -22.06
CA TRP A 91 14.21 4.50 -21.00
C TRP A 91 12.99 5.21 -21.58
N TYR A 92 11.81 4.76 -21.15
CA TYR A 92 10.51 5.23 -21.60
C TYR A 92 9.80 5.96 -20.47
N ASP A 93 9.71 7.28 -20.57
CA ASP A 93 9.01 8.12 -19.60
C ASP A 93 7.49 7.96 -19.72
N LEU A 94 6.87 7.45 -18.65
CA LEU A 94 5.45 7.10 -18.65
C LEU A 94 4.53 8.31 -18.85
N ARG A 95 5.00 9.53 -18.54
CA ARG A 95 4.22 10.76 -18.75
C ARG A 95 3.84 10.99 -20.21
N LYS A 96 4.64 10.44 -21.15
CA LYS A 96 4.40 10.54 -22.59
C LYS A 96 3.28 9.63 -23.09
N TYR A 97 2.88 8.64 -22.29
CA TYR A 97 1.92 7.60 -22.70
C TYR A 97 0.59 7.65 -21.93
N GLY A 98 0.52 8.46 -20.86
CA GLY A 98 -0.65 8.49 -19.97
C GLY A 98 -0.53 7.50 -18.82
N ILE A 99 -1.09 7.86 -17.66
CA ILE A 99 -1.14 7.01 -16.47
C ILE A 99 -2.59 6.71 -16.13
N GLU A 100 -2.88 5.46 -15.79
CA GLU A 100 -4.19 5.04 -15.33
C GLU A 100 -4.39 5.41 -13.86
N GLY A 101 -5.64 5.62 -13.47
CA GLY A 101 -6.06 5.87 -12.09
C GLY A 101 -5.92 7.31 -11.61
N LYS A 102 -5.79 8.26 -12.54
CA LYS A 102 -6.02 9.68 -12.27
C LYS A 102 -7.51 10.01 -12.35
N GLY A 103 -8.02 10.82 -11.42
CA GLY A 103 -9.37 11.40 -11.52
C GLY A 103 -9.42 12.65 -12.41
N TRP A 104 -8.32 13.39 -12.50
CA TRP A 104 -8.25 14.69 -13.18
C TRP A 104 -7.00 14.81 -14.04
N THR A 105 -7.07 15.67 -15.06
CA THR A 105 -5.93 15.98 -15.94
C THR A 105 -5.29 17.33 -15.63
N ASP A 106 -6.05 18.27 -15.06
CA ASP A 106 -5.65 19.63 -14.66
C ASP A 106 -4.99 19.64 -13.27
N THR A 107 -4.01 18.76 -13.08
CA THR A 107 -3.30 18.55 -11.81
C THR A 107 -2.08 19.46 -11.67
N LYS A 108 -1.74 19.91 -10.45
CA LYS A 108 -0.58 20.79 -10.20
C LYS A 108 0.75 20.12 -10.57
N ALA A 109 0.94 18.87 -10.15
CA ALA A 109 1.97 17.99 -10.67
C ALA A 109 1.32 16.79 -11.39
N TYR A 110 2.02 16.22 -12.38
CA TYR A 110 1.46 15.19 -13.26
C TYR A 110 0.90 13.96 -12.53
N TYR A 111 1.46 13.58 -11.39
CA TYR A 111 1.04 12.42 -10.60
C TYR A 111 0.23 12.78 -9.34
N ASP A 112 -0.28 14.02 -9.24
CA ASP A 112 -1.21 14.35 -8.17
C ASP A 112 -2.58 13.71 -8.44
N ARG A 113 -3.28 13.33 -7.36
CA ARG A 113 -4.60 12.68 -7.38
C ARG A 113 -5.77 13.65 -7.37
N LEU A 114 -5.55 14.94 -7.10
CA LEU A 114 -6.58 15.99 -7.09
C LEU A 114 -6.23 17.09 -8.10
N PRO A 115 -7.24 17.84 -8.61
CA PRO A 115 -6.99 18.94 -9.55
C PRO A 115 -6.26 20.08 -8.85
N ALA A 116 -5.58 20.93 -9.62
CA ALA A 116 -4.80 22.04 -9.08
C ALA A 116 -5.65 23.04 -8.27
N SER A 117 -6.93 23.20 -8.65
CA SER A 117 -7.91 24.03 -7.94
C SER A 117 -8.12 23.57 -6.48
N ALA A 118 -7.99 22.26 -6.21
CA ALA A 118 -8.24 21.68 -4.89
C ALA A 118 -7.27 22.20 -3.83
N GLU A 119 -6.06 22.64 -4.19
CA GLU A 119 -5.04 23.12 -3.23
C GLU A 119 -5.55 24.21 -2.28
N LYS A 120 -6.45 25.07 -2.77
CA LYS A 120 -7.04 26.16 -1.98
C LYS A 120 -8.41 25.83 -1.42
N MET A 121 -8.97 24.67 -1.78
CA MET A 121 -10.31 24.24 -1.37
C MET A 121 -10.25 23.24 -0.22
N VAL A 122 -9.39 22.23 -0.32
CA VAL A 122 -9.32 21.17 0.67
C VAL A 122 -8.36 21.53 1.81
N ARG A 123 -8.50 20.84 2.94
CA ARG A 123 -7.57 20.97 4.07
C ARG A 123 -6.14 20.63 3.62
N GLU A 124 -5.15 21.34 4.14
CA GLU A 124 -3.72 21.15 3.80
C GLU A 124 -3.26 19.69 3.92
N LYS A 125 -3.76 18.95 4.91
CA LYS A 125 -3.46 17.51 5.08
C LYS A 125 -4.00 16.66 3.93
N VAL A 126 -5.19 16.95 3.43
CA VAL A 126 -5.79 16.26 2.26
C VAL A 126 -4.97 16.59 1.02
N TRP A 127 -4.64 17.87 0.81
CA TRP A 127 -3.81 18.31 -0.31
C TRP A 127 -2.42 17.65 -0.30
N THR A 128 -1.78 17.56 0.87
CA THR A 128 -0.47 16.91 0.99
C THR A 128 -0.55 15.43 0.62
N LEU A 129 -1.58 14.72 1.07
CA LEU A 129 -1.81 13.32 0.76
C LEU A 129 -2.23 13.10 -0.71
N SER A 130 -2.91 14.07 -1.35
CA SER A 130 -3.26 13.95 -2.76
C SER A 130 -2.06 13.95 -3.68
N ARG A 131 -0.89 14.39 -3.22
CA ARG A 131 0.37 14.34 -3.99
C ARG A 131 1.04 12.97 -4.00
N GLN A 132 0.51 12.00 -3.24
CA GLN A 132 0.94 10.61 -3.27
C GLN A 132 0.23 9.86 -4.40
N SER A 133 0.88 8.88 -5.03
CA SER A 133 0.42 8.26 -6.27
C SER A 133 -0.45 7.00 -6.08
N SER A 134 -1.13 6.86 -4.94
CA SER A 134 -1.88 5.63 -4.62
C SER A 134 -2.92 5.28 -5.69
N GLY A 135 -2.97 4.00 -6.08
CA GLY A 135 -3.89 3.48 -7.08
C GLY A 135 -3.50 3.77 -8.54
N MET A 136 -2.52 4.65 -8.79
CA MET A 136 -2.04 4.91 -10.15
C MET A 136 -1.24 3.72 -10.68
N CYS A 137 -1.39 3.45 -11.97
CA CYS A 137 -0.66 2.38 -12.64
C CYS A 137 -0.45 2.64 -14.13
N PHE A 138 0.37 1.80 -14.76
CA PHE A 138 0.61 1.84 -16.19
C PHE A 138 0.65 0.44 -16.78
N ARG A 139 -0.06 0.24 -17.89
CA ARG A 139 -0.04 -1.01 -18.65
C ARG A 139 0.79 -0.87 -19.92
N PHE A 140 1.62 -1.86 -20.19
CA PHE A 140 2.49 -1.89 -21.37
C PHE A 140 2.71 -3.30 -21.88
N ILE A 141 3.14 -3.40 -23.13
CA ILE A 141 3.45 -4.64 -23.81
C ILE A 141 4.93 -4.61 -24.20
N THR A 142 5.62 -5.71 -23.92
CA THR A 142 7.01 -5.92 -24.33
C THR A 142 7.31 -7.41 -24.48
N ASP A 143 8.31 -7.73 -25.27
CA ASP A 143 8.95 -9.05 -25.36
C ASP A 143 10.26 -9.14 -24.55
N ALA A 144 10.63 -8.08 -23.81
CA ALA A 144 11.83 -8.02 -23.01
C ALA A 144 11.87 -9.11 -21.92
N GLU A 145 13.01 -9.78 -21.79
CA GLU A 145 13.26 -10.71 -20.70
C GLU A 145 13.78 -10.03 -19.42
N SER A 146 14.30 -8.82 -19.56
CA SER A 146 14.74 -7.95 -18.48
C SER A 146 13.99 -6.63 -18.53
N ILE A 147 13.35 -6.26 -17.43
CA ILE A 147 12.58 -5.02 -17.29
C ILE A 147 13.19 -4.23 -16.14
N GLY A 148 13.59 -3.00 -16.41
CA GLY A 148 14.05 -2.02 -15.43
C GLY A 148 12.98 -0.96 -15.14
N ALA A 149 13.10 -0.30 -13.99
CA ALA A 149 12.32 0.88 -13.67
C ALA A 149 13.20 1.95 -13.01
N ARG A 150 12.93 3.21 -13.35
CA ARG A 150 13.44 4.41 -12.68
C ARG A 150 12.27 5.23 -12.19
N TRP A 151 12.36 5.77 -10.97
CA TRP A 151 11.34 6.67 -10.47
C TRP A 151 11.93 7.66 -9.48
N ASN A 152 11.40 8.88 -9.49
CA ASN A 152 11.85 9.96 -8.62
C ASN A 152 10.78 10.28 -7.56
N LEU A 153 11.09 9.98 -6.30
CA LEU A 153 10.20 10.19 -5.16
C LEU A 153 10.23 11.65 -4.70
N ILE A 154 9.08 12.17 -4.25
CA ILE A 154 8.97 13.56 -3.80
C ILE A 154 9.02 13.72 -2.28
N ASN A 155 8.72 12.66 -1.51
CA ASN A 155 8.80 12.68 -0.05
C ASN A 155 10.04 11.94 0.44
N ALA A 156 10.66 12.46 1.51
CA ALA A 156 11.84 11.88 2.13
C ALA A 156 11.54 10.60 2.93
N GLU A 157 10.32 10.47 3.46
CA GLU A 157 9.90 9.29 4.20
C GLU A 157 9.69 8.10 3.26
N LEU A 158 10.54 7.08 3.38
CA LEU A 158 10.54 5.95 2.45
C LEU A 158 9.70 4.77 2.93
N SER A 159 9.46 4.66 4.24
CA SER A 159 8.73 3.59 4.94
C SER A 159 8.09 4.15 6.21
N THR A 160 7.20 3.43 6.87
CA THR A 160 6.77 3.76 8.24
C THR A 160 7.06 2.59 9.17
N VAL A 161 6.85 2.78 10.48
CA VAL A 161 7.09 1.73 11.49
C VAL A 161 6.41 0.39 11.16
N HIS A 162 5.24 0.44 10.52
CA HIS A 162 4.38 -0.71 10.24
C HIS A 162 4.12 -0.90 8.73
N MET A 163 4.72 -0.08 7.84
CA MET A 163 4.58 -0.19 6.39
C MET A 163 5.95 -0.19 5.69
N PRO A 164 6.29 -1.25 4.94
CA PRO A 164 7.62 -1.38 4.33
C PRO A 164 7.80 -0.39 3.17
N SER A 165 9.06 -0.10 2.81
CA SER A 165 9.36 0.83 1.71
C SER A 165 8.89 0.35 0.34
N THR A 166 8.64 -0.96 0.20
CA THR A 166 8.01 -1.57 -0.97
C THR A 166 6.56 -1.13 -1.15
N GLY A 167 5.82 -0.86 -0.06
CA GLY A 167 4.46 -0.34 -0.07
C GLY A 167 4.41 1.19 -0.14
N VAL A 168 5.17 1.85 0.75
CA VAL A 168 5.15 3.32 0.85
C VAL A 168 5.68 3.99 -0.40
N SER A 169 6.84 3.52 -0.90
CA SER A 169 7.66 4.22 -1.91
C SER A 169 8.03 3.34 -3.12
N GLY A 170 7.57 2.09 -3.14
CA GLY A 170 7.97 1.11 -4.12
C GLY A 170 7.06 1.02 -5.34
N LEU A 171 7.49 0.21 -6.30
CA LEU A 171 6.73 -0.16 -7.49
C LEU A 171 6.36 -1.64 -7.43
N ASP A 172 5.27 -2.03 -8.11
CA ASP A 172 4.79 -3.41 -8.11
C ASP A 172 4.38 -3.85 -9.51
N LEU A 173 5.04 -4.88 -10.04
CA LEU A 173 4.92 -5.33 -11.43
C LEU A 173 4.13 -6.63 -11.50
N TYR A 174 3.11 -6.61 -12.35
CA TYR A 174 2.30 -7.75 -12.71
C TYR A 174 2.45 -8.07 -14.20
N VAL A 175 2.18 -9.33 -14.55
CA VAL A 175 2.09 -9.82 -15.93
C VAL A 175 0.73 -10.46 -16.14
N LYS A 176 0.16 -10.27 -17.33
CA LYS A 176 -1.14 -10.82 -17.71
C LYS A 176 -1.00 -12.28 -18.14
N GLU A 177 -1.83 -13.14 -17.55
CA GLU A 177 -1.98 -14.56 -17.84
C GLU A 177 -3.45 -14.85 -18.14
N GLY A 178 -3.80 -14.90 -19.43
CA GLY A 178 -5.19 -14.95 -19.88
C GLY A 178 -5.95 -13.69 -19.44
N THR A 179 -7.00 -13.87 -18.64
CA THR A 179 -7.78 -12.76 -18.05
C THR A 179 -7.29 -12.33 -16.66
N ARG A 180 -6.25 -12.99 -16.12
CA ARG A 180 -5.77 -12.78 -14.76
C ARG A 180 -4.44 -12.04 -14.75
N TRP A 181 -4.19 -11.30 -13.69
CA TRP A 181 -2.91 -10.66 -13.43
C TRP A 181 -2.13 -11.46 -12.39
N ARG A 182 -0.86 -11.76 -12.69
CA ARG A 182 0.06 -12.46 -11.78
C ARG A 182 1.18 -11.54 -11.37
N TRP A 183 1.50 -11.57 -10.08
CA TRP A 183 2.66 -10.84 -9.57
C TRP A 183 3.94 -11.37 -10.23
N LEU A 184 4.85 -10.46 -10.60
CA LEU A 184 6.09 -10.81 -11.29
C LEU A 184 7.34 -10.21 -10.64
N GLY A 185 7.25 -8.99 -10.10
CA GLY A 185 8.41 -8.31 -9.54
C GLY A 185 8.03 -7.04 -8.80
N PHE A 186 9.02 -6.42 -8.17
CA PHE A 186 8.81 -5.19 -7.39
C PHE A 186 10.05 -4.30 -7.41
N GLY A 187 9.85 -2.99 -7.24
CA GLY A 187 10.90 -2.00 -7.11
C GLY A 187 10.99 -1.49 -5.68
N ARG A 188 11.96 -1.95 -4.88
CA ARG A 188 12.19 -1.40 -3.54
C ARG A 188 12.91 -0.05 -3.61
N ALA A 189 12.27 1.01 -3.12
CA ALA A 189 12.92 2.29 -2.89
C ALA A 189 13.99 2.17 -1.79
N GLY A 190 15.16 2.74 -2.05
CA GLY A 190 16.29 2.72 -1.10
C GLY A 190 16.91 4.08 -0.83
N ARG A 191 16.38 5.15 -1.43
CA ARG A 191 16.81 6.53 -1.22
C ARG A 191 15.72 7.51 -1.60
N VAL A 192 15.83 8.73 -1.07
CA VAL A 192 15.04 9.89 -1.51
C VAL A 192 15.46 10.28 -2.94
N GLY A 193 14.52 10.83 -3.71
CA GLY A 193 14.75 11.21 -5.10
C GLY A 193 14.79 10.00 -6.03
N GLU A 194 15.77 9.96 -6.93
CA GLU A 194 15.83 8.97 -8.00
C GLU A 194 16.21 7.58 -7.46
N ASN A 195 15.40 6.60 -7.82
CA ASN A 195 15.61 5.18 -7.60
C ASN A 195 15.65 4.47 -8.95
N MET A 196 16.49 3.44 -9.05
CA MET A 196 16.61 2.59 -10.23
C MET A 196 16.70 1.12 -9.79
N ARG A 197 15.86 0.25 -10.36
CA ARG A 197 15.87 -1.19 -10.07
C ARG A 197 15.61 -2.01 -11.31
N LEU A 198 16.16 -3.22 -11.31
CA LEU A 198 15.75 -4.26 -12.24
C LEU A 198 14.55 -4.99 -11.62
N LEU A 199 13.41 -4.98 -12.32
CA LEU A 199 12.18 -5.66 -11.91
C LEU A 199 12.21 -7.13 -12.34
N THR A 200 12.84 -7.46 -13.47
CA THR A 200 13.07 -8.82 -13.94
C THR A 200 14.46 -8.94 -14.58
N ASN A 201 15.14 -10.09 -14.41
CA ASN A 201 16.59 -10.21 -14.64
C ASN A 201 16.99 -11.21 -15.74
N GLY A 202 16.31 -11.19 -16.89
CA GLY A 202 16.70 -12.00 -18.05
C GLY A 202 16.40 -13.49 -17.88
N LYS A 203 15.51 -13.81 -16.94
CA LYS A 203 15.02 -15.17 -16.67
C LYS A 203 13.53 -15.33 -16.97
N LEU A 204 12.93 -14.32 -17.61
CA LEU A 204 11.59 -14.47 -18.14
C LEU A 204 11.65 -15.43 -19.33
N ARG A 205 10.65 -16.29 -19.45
CA ARG A 205 10.50 -17.08 -20.68
C ARG A 205 10.35 -16.11 -21.86
N PRO A 206 10.94 -16.39 -23.03
CA PRO A 206 10.74 -15.56 -24.22
C PRO A 206 9.25 -15.34 -24.52
N GLY A 207 8.92 -14.20 -25.10
CA GLY A 207 7.58 -13.93 -25.63
C GLY A 207 7.00 -12.59 -25.21
N ARG A 208 6.14 -12.07 -26.09
CA ARG A 208 5.43 -10.80 -25.89
C ARG A 208 4.31 -10.93 -24.87
N ARG A 209 4.27 -10.04 -23.87
CA ARG A 209 3.29 -10.06 -22.78
C ARG A 209 2.82 -8.65 -22.41
N GLU A 210 1.62 -8.58 -21.86
CA GLU A 210 1.09 -7.36 -21.23
C GLU A 210 1.49 -7.35 -19.74
N TYR A 211 1.95 -6.21 -19.28
CA TYR A 211 2.42 -5.94 -17.94
C TYR A 211 1.64 -4.77 -17.34
N LEU A 212 1.56 -4.74 -16.02
CA LEU A 212 0.91 -3.70 -15.23
C LEU A 212 1.84 -3.28 -14.09
N LEU A 213 2.27 -2.03 -14.08
CA LEU A 213 3.12 -1.46 -13.05
C LEU A 213 2.30 -0.52 -12.15
N TYR A 214 2.18 -0.84 -10.86
CA TYR A 214 1.61 0.07 -9.87
C TYR A 214 2.64 1.01 -9.28
N LEU A 215 2.19 2.23 -8.95
CA LEU A 215 2.99 3.29 -8.36
C LEU A 215 2.87 3.32 -6.82
N PRO A 216 3.75 4.05 -6.10
CA PRO A 216 3.76 4.05 -4.63
C PRO A 216 2.44 4.49 -3.98
N LEU A 217 2.13 3.93 -2.80
CA LEU A 217 0.88 4.19 -2.06
C LEU A 217 0.94 5.43 -1.15
N TYR A 218 2.09 5.65 -0.49
CA TYR A 218 2.28 6.68 0.54
C TYR A 218 3.44 7.63 0.22
N ASN A 219 3.92 7.60 -1.02
CA ASN A 219 4.86 8.59 -1.56
C ASN A 219 4.35 9.07 -2.91
N GLY A 220 4.72 10.29 -3.28
CA GLY A 220 4.48 10.79 -4.62
C GLY A 220 5.67 10.53 -5.52
N VAL A 221 5.42 10.53 -6.82
CA VAL A 221 6.46 10.47 -7.85
C VAL A 221 6.39 11.70 -8.74
N SER A 222 7.53 12.20 -9.19
CA SER A 222 7.60 13.28 -10.18
C SER A 222 7.96 12.77 -11.57
N LYS A 223 8.53 11.56 -11.65
CA LYS A 223 8.91 10.87 -12.87
C LYS A 223 8.91 9.36 -12.63
N VAL A 224 8.43 8.60 -13.60
CA VAL A 224 8.53 7.14 -13.64
C VAL A 224 8.90 6.73 -15.07
N GLU A 225 9.87 5.83 -15.21
CA GLU A 225 10.34 5.33 -16.49
C GLU A 225 10.46 3.80 -16.46
N ILE A 226 10.09 3.15 -17.56
CA ILE A 226 10.40 1.75 -17.82
C ILE A 226 11.67 1.68 -18.65
N GLY A 227 12.61 0.83 -18.25
CA GLY A 227 13.85 0.59 -18.99
C GLY A 227 13.84 -0.79 -19.62
N LEU A 228 14.12 -0.90 -20.90
CA LEU A 228 14.20 -2.17 -21.62
C LEU A 228 15.50 -2.27 -22.44
N PRO A 229 15.98 -3.48 -22.77
CA PRO A 229 17.02 -3.66 -23.77
C PRO A 229 16.64 -2.95 -25.08
N PRO A 230 17.58 -2.29 -25.80
CA PRO A 230 17.28 -1.56 -27.04
C PRO A 230 16.66 -2.41 -28.16
N THR A 231 16.83 -3.73 -28.10
CA THR A 231 16.27 -4.69 -29.05
C THR A 231 14.84 -5.11 -28.72
N ALA A 232 14.35 -4.79 -27.52
CA ALA A 232 13.01 -5.19 -27.08
C ALA A 232 11.97 -4.14 -27.48
N GLU A 233 10.76 -4.61 -27.78
CA GLU A 233 9.63 -3.75 -28.12
C GLU A 233 9.08 -3.05 -26.86
N PHE A 234 8.68 -1.79 -26.99
CA PHE A 234 7.86 -1.09 -26.00
C PHE A 234 6.60 -0.56 -26.66
N LEU A 235 5.44 -1.01 -26.19
CA LEU A 235 4.15 -0.47 -26.59
C LEU A 235 3.31 -0.16 -25.34
N PRO A 236 2.63 1.00 -25.25
CA PRO A 236 1.55 1.14 -24.28
C PRO A 236 0.50 0.05 -24.53
N ALA A 237 -0.11 -0.48 -23.47
CA ALA A 237 -1.19 -1.44 -23.65
C ALA A 237 -2.41 -0.74 -24.28
N PRO A 238 -3.29 -1.48 -24.98
CA PRO A 238 -4.51 -0.91 -25.51
C PRO A 238 -5.36 -0.26 -24.40
N ASP A 239 -5.99 0.85 -24.77
CA ASP A 239 -7.02 1.48 -23.95
C ASP A 239 -8.12 0.47 -23.61
N TYR A 240 -8.82 0.73 -22.51
CA TYR A 240 -10.05 0.02 -22.22
C TYR A 240 -11.09 0.26 -23.33
N PRO A 241 -12.07 -0.66 -23.51
CA PRO A 241 -13.16 -0.43 -24.46
C PRO A 241 -13.75 0.97 -24.31
N ALA A 242 -14.07 1.61 -25.44
CA ALA A 242 -14.59 2.97 -25.45
C ALA A 242 -15.81 3.11 -24.50
N GLY A 243 -15.80 4.15 -23.67
CA GLY A 243 -16.83 4.39 -22.67
C GLY A 243 -16.65 3.61 -21.36
N THR A 244 -15.56 2.85 -21.18
CA THR A 244 -15.23 2.25 -19.88
C THR A 244 -14.98 3.35 -18.84
N LYS A 245 -15.82 3.40 -17.81
CA LYS A 245 -15.69 4.32 -16.68
C LYS A 245 -14.99 3.66 -15.49
N PRO A 246 -14.21 4.41 -14.69
CA PRO A 246 -13.50 3.84 -13.56
C PRO A 246 -14.42 3.56 -12.36
N ILE A 247 -13.94 2.75 -11.43
CA ILE A 247 -14.49 2.69 -10.07
C ILE A 247 -13.75 3.73 -9.22
N VAL A 248 -14.49 4.65 -8.59
CA VAL A 248 -13.91 5.67 -7.72
C VAL A 248 -14.07 5.22 -6.27
N PHE A 249 -12.95 5.05 -5.58
CA PHE A 249 -12.89 4.76 -4.15
C PHE A 249 -12.55 6.04 -3.39
N TYR A 250 -13.38 6.41 -2.41
CA TYR A 250 -13.11 7.51 -1.49
C TYR A 250 -13.10 7.00 -0.06
N GLY A 251 -12.06 7.33 0.70
CA GLY A 251 -11.97 6.87 2.08
C GLY A 251 -10.69 7.23 2.81
N THR A 252 -10.25 6.31 3.66
CA THR A 252 -9.29 6.56 4.74
C THR A 252 -7.86 6.13 4.40
N SER A 253 -7.03 5.90 5.42
CA SER A 253 -5.73 5.23 5.30
C SER A 253 -5.88 3.82 4.72
N ILE A 254 -6.96 3.11 5.08
CA ILE A 254 -7.22 1.76 4.58
C ILE A 254 -7.40 1.79 3.06
N THR A 255 -8.29 2.67 2.56
CA THR A 255 -8.48 2.89 1.12
C THR A 255 -7.18 3.30 0.43
N GLN A 256 -6.38 4.17 1.06
CA GLN A 256 -5.10 4.61 0.52
C GLN A 256 -4.09 3.45 0.39
N GLY A 257 -4.24 2.39 1.18
CA GLY A 257 -3.41 1.19 1.16
C GLY A 257 -2.54 1.00 2.40
N GLY A 258 -2.84 1.64 3.53
CA GLY A 258 -2.19 1.39 4.81
C GLY A 258 -2.70 0.08 5.43
N VAL A 259 -1.92 -1.01 5.57
CA VAL A 259 -0.48 -1.18 5.29
C VAL A 259 -0.16 -2.34 4.35
N ALA A 260 -0.56 -2.20 3.09
CA ALA A 260 -0.23 -3.14 2.04
C ALA A 260 1.29 -3.24 1.88
N SER A 261 1.81 -4.46 1.75
CA SER A 261 3.25 -4.69 1.64
C SER A 261 3.86 -4.12 0.35
N ARG A 262 3.01 -3.93 -0.67
CA ARG A 262 3.34 -3.42 -2.00
C ARG A 262 2.09 -2.83 -2.68
N PRO A 263 2.23 -1.86 -3.61
CA PRO A 263 1.11 -1.14 -4.23
C PRO A 263 -0.05 -1.97 -4.78
N GLY A 264 0.24 -3.11 -5.40
CA GLY A 264 -0.79 -3.98 -5.97
C GLY A 264 -1.66 -4.68 -4.93
N MET A 265 -1.31 -4.62 -3.64
CA MET A 265 -2.07 -5.26 -2.56
C MET A 265 -3.08 -4.37 -1.85
N ALA A 266 -3.14 -3.07 -2.15
CA ALA A 266 -4.25 -2.25 -1.69
C ALA A 266 -5.58 -2.78 -2.26
N TYR A 267 -6.66 -2.84 -1.47
CA TYR A 267 -7.92 -3.45 -1.91
C TYR A 267 -8.50 -2.83 -3.20
N PRO A 268 -8.40 -1.50 -3.46
CA PRO A 268 -8.86 -0.95 -4.73
C PRO A 268 -8.09 -1.52 -5.93
N SER A 269 -6.77 -1.73 -5.78
CA SER A 269 -5.92 -2.34 -6.79
C SER A 269 -6.27 -3.81 -7.03
N ILE A 270 -6.55 -4.58 -5.97
CA ILE A 270 -6.98 -5.98 -6.08
C ILE A 270 -8.30 -6.08 -6.84
N LEU A 271 -9.29 -5.26 -6.47
CA LEU A 271 -10.59 -5.20 -7.12
C LEU A 271 -10.49 -4.76 -8.58
N GLY A 272 -9.71 -3.72 -8.89
CA GLY A 272 -9.50 -3.26 -10.26
C GLY A 272 -8.98 -4.36 -11.18
N ARG A 273 -7.99 -5.15 -10.72
CA ARG A 273 -7.50 -6.30 -11.48
C ARG A 273 -8.53 -7.43 -11.60
N GLY A 274 -9.27 -7.71 -10.52
CA GLY A 274 -10.27 -8.78 -10.50
C GLY A 274 -11.51 -8.48 -11.34
N LEU A 275 -11.86 -7.20 -11.48
CA LEU A 275 -13.00 -6.71 -12.26
C LEU A 275 -12.61 -6.31 -13.69
N GLY A 276 -11.31 -6.13 -13.96
CA GLY A 276 -10.82 -5.71 -15.27
C GLY A 276 -11.19 -4.27 -15.61
N LEU A 277 -11.28 -3.39 -14.60
CA LEU A 277 -11.68 -1.99 -14.74
C LEU A 277 -10.61 -1.05 -14.18
N PRO A 278 -10.48 0.17 -14.75
CA PRO A 278 -9.66 1.20 -14.15
C PRO A 278 -10.26 1.62 -12.79
N ILE A 279 -9.38 2.02 -11.86
CA ILE A 279 -9.79 2.49 -10.54
C ILE A 279 -9.16 3.85 -10.26
N VAL A 280 -9.86 4.69 -9.51
CA VAL A 280 -9.30 5.92 -8.94
C VAL A 280 -9.32 5.75 -7.42
N ASN A 281 -8.14 5.82 -6.79
CA ASN A 281 -8.01 5.67 -5.34
C ASN A 281 -7.85 7.05 -4.68
N LEU A 282 -8.92 7.53 -4.06
CA LEU A 282 -8.97 8.77 -3.28
C LEU A 282 -9.06 8.46 -1.77
N GLY A 283 -8.22 7.54 -1.32
CA GLY A 283 -7.93 7.34 0.09
C GLY A 283 -6.99 8.41 0.65
N PHE A 284 -7.35 8.99 1.79
CA PHE A 284 -6.57 10.00 2.50
C PHE A 284 -6.37 9.60 3.96
N SER A 285 -5.18 9.11 4.27
CA SER A 285 -4.76 8.65 5.60
C SER A 285 -5.08 9.65 6.71
N GLY A 286 -5.96 9.28 7.64
CA GLY A 286 -6.35 10.16 8.74
C GLY A 286 -7.34 11.28 8.35
N ASN A 287 -7.73 11.38 7.07
CA ASN A 287 -8.28 12.60 6.49
C ASN A 287 -9.45 12.39 5.51
N GLY A 288 -9.90 11.18 5.22
CA GLY A 288 -11.17 10.97 4.51
C GLY A 288 -12.35 11.23 5.43
N GLN A 289 -12.85 12.46 5.52
CA GLN A 289 -13.87 12.85 6.50
C GLN A 289 -15.19 13.34 5.89
N ALA A 290 -15.48 12.93 4.66
CA ALA A 290 -16.70 13.28 3.91
C ALA A 290 -16.97 14.79 3.88
N GLU A 291 -15.92 15.60 3.70
CA GLU A 291 -16.04 17.05 3.64
C GLU A 291 -16.83 17.50 2.39
N PRO A 292 -17.65 18.57 2.48
CA PRO A 292 -18.39 19.10 1.33
C PRO A 292 -17.50 19.45 0.13
N GLU A 293 -16.29 19.96 0.37
CA GLU A 293 -15.32 20.28 -0.67
C GLU A 293 -14.84 19.02 -1.39
N MET A 294 -14.64 17.91 -0.66
CA MET A 294 -14.34 16.62 -1.26
C MET A 294 -15.54 16.05 -2.00
N ALA A 295 -16.76 16.22 -1.48
CA ALA A 295 -17.99 15.81 -2.17
C ALA A 295 -18.16 16.54 -3.51
N ALA A 296 -17.86 17.84 -3.55
CA ALA A 296 -17.88 18.64 -4.76
C ALA A 296 -16.86 18.14 -5.79
N LEU A 297 -15.62 17.87 -5.37
CA LEU A 297 -14.59 17.30 -6.25
C LEU A 297 -15.02 15.92 -6.78
N LEU A 298 -15.48 15.01 -5.92
CA LEU A 298 -15.92 13.68 -6.33
C LEU A 298 -17.07 13.75 -7.35
N ALA A 299 -17.94 14.75 -7.25
CA ALA A 299 -19.06 14.97 -8.18
C ALA A 299 -18.60 15.44 -9.58
N GLU A 300 -17.38 15.94 -9.75
CA GLU A 300 -16.80 16.28 -11.06
C GLU A 300 -16.43 15.04 -11.88
N LEU A 301 -16.15 13.92 -11.20
CA LEU A 301 -15.75 12.67 -11.85
C LEU A 301 -16.94 11.97 -12.49
N ASP A 302 -16.71 11.18 -13.55
CA ASP A 302 -17.74 10.34 -14.19
C ASP A 302 -17.42 8.83 -14.05
N PRO A 303 -17.65 8.22 -12.87
CA PRO A 303 -17.34 6.82 -12.64
C PRO A 303 -18.48 5.86 -12.99
N ALA A 304 -18.14 4.58 -13.14
CA ALA A 304 -19.11 3.50 -13.20
C ALA A 304 -19.78 3.27 -11.83
N VAL A 305 -19.01 3.42 -10.75
CA VAL A 305 -19.45 3.19 -9.35
C VAL A 305 -18.65 4.10 -8.42
N TYR A 306 -19.32 4.69 -7.43
CA TYR A 306 -18.67 5.27 -6.26
C TYR A 306 -18.63 4.26 -5.12
N VAL A 307 -17.48 4.12 -4.46
CA VAL A 307 -17.30 3.31 -3.24
C VAL A 307 -16.88 4.24 -2.11
N LEU A 308 -17.75 4.39 -1.12
CA LEU A 308 -17.58 5.32 -0.01
C LEU A 308 -17.23 4.55 1.26
N ASP A 309 -15.95 4.62 1.65
CA ASP A 309 -15.35 3.96 2.82
C ASP A 309 -14.62 4.97 3.75
N PRO A 310 -15.27 6.04 4.27
CA PRO A 310 -14.61 7.04 5.11
C PRO A 310 -14.75 6.79 6.63
N LEU A 311 -15.57 5.82 7.06
CA LEU A 311 -16.03 5.70 8.44
C LEU A 311 -14.94 5.64 9.52
N PRO A 312 -13.79 4.97 9.34
CA PRO A 312 -12.73 4.95 10.35
C PRO A 312 -12.29 6.35 10.83
N ASN A 313 -12.43 7.36 9.95
CA ASN A 313 -12.08 8.75 10.20
C ASN A 313 -13.23 9.63 10.68
N LEU A 314 -14.43 9.08 10.85
CA LEU A 314 -15.61 9.78 11.31
C LEU A 314 -15.97 9.36 12.74
N SER A 315 -16.59 10.30 13.47
CA SER A 315 -17.40 9.98 14.65
C SER A 315 -18.85 9.71 14.23
N PRO A 316 -19.68 9.06 15.07
CA PRO A 316 -21.08 8.80 14.76
C PRO A 316 -21.84 10.07 14.40
N LYS A 317 -21.61 11.16 15.14
CA LYS A 317 -22.17 12.48 14.84
C LYS A 317 -21.79 12.97 13.44
N GLN A 318 -20.52 12.86 13.08
CA GLN A 318 -20.05 13.27 11.75
C GLN A 318 -20.60 12.37 10.64
N VAL A 319 -20.83 11.08 10.87
CA VAL A 319 -21.52 10.20 9.91
C VAL A 319 -22.91 10.75 9.62
N THR A 320 -23.71 11.02 10.66
CA THR A 320 -25.06 11.57 10.53
C THR A 320 -25.08 12.94 9.85
N GLU A 321 -24.08 13.79 10.09
CA GLU A 321 -24.03 15.14 9.52
C GLU A 321 -23.50 15.19 8.08
N ARG A 322 -22.51 14.34 7.73
CA ARG A 322 -21.72 14.50 6.50
C ARG A 322 -22.02 13.48 5.42
N MET A 323 -22.31 12.22 5.78
CA MET A 323 -22.60 11.19 4.78
C MET A 323 -23.85 11.49 3.96
N PRO A 324 -24.97 12.00 4.52
CA PRO A 324 -26.13 12.38 3.72
C PRO A 324 -25.77 13.46 2.69
N VAL A 325 -24.99 14.47 3.08
CA VAL A 325 -24.55 15.57 2.21
C VAL A 325 -23.67 15.06 1.08
N LEU A 326 -22.73 14.16 1.38
CA LEU A 326 -21.89 13.51 0.37
C LEU A 326 -22.75 12.73 -0.65
N VAL A 327 -23.63 11.84 -0.18
CA VAL A 327 -24.49 11.03 -1.05
C VAL A 327 -25.41 11.90 -1.91
N GLN A 328 -26.07 12.90 -1.31
CA GLN A 328 -26.94 13.82 -2.04
C GLN A 328 -26.20 14.63 -3.10
N THR A 329 -24.97 15.07 -2.80
CA THR A 329 -24.14 15.81 -3.76
C THR A 329 -23.78 14.93 -4.96
N LEU A 330 -23.35 13.69 -4.71
CA LEU A 330 -23.05 12.74 -5.77
C LEU A 330 -24.29 12.36 -6.58
N ARG A 331 -25.41 12.08 -5.92
CA ARG A 331 -26.67 11.70 -6.60
C ARG A 331 -27.22 12.85 -7.45
N ARG A 332 -27.08 14.11 -7.02
CA ARG A 332 -27.48 15.28 -7.81
C ARG A 332 -26.65 15.43 -9.09
N ALA A 333 -25.34 15.20 -9.00
CA ALA A 333 -24.45 15.26 -10.16
C ALA A 333 -24.59 14.04 -11.08
N HIS A 334 -24.79 12.86 -10.47
CA HIS A 334 -24.82 11.57 -11.16
C HIS A 334 -26.03 10.73 -10.74
N PRO A 335 -27.24 11.07 -11.23
CA PRO A 335 -28.49 10.44 -10.77
C PRO A 335 -28.50 8.91 -10.93
N GLN A 336 -27.85 8.39 -11.97
CA GLN A 336 -27.87 6.96 -12.31
C GLN A 336 -26.63 6.19 -11.83
N THR A 337 -25.59 6.87 -11.34
CA THR A 337 -24.35 6.17 -10.93
C THR A 337 -24.57 5.44 -9.61
N PRO A 338 -24.30 4.13 -9.52
CA PRO A 338 -24.41 3.39 -8.27
C PRO A 338 -23.44 3.91 -7.20
N ILE A 339 -23.92 3.95 -5.96
CA ILE A 339 -23.14 4.34 -4.78
C ILE A 339 -23.12 3.16 -3.82
N VAL A 340 -21.92 2.72 -3.45
CA VAL A 340 -21.71 1.65 -2.48
C VAL A 340 -21.23 2.27 -1.17
N LEU A 341 -22.03 2.11 -0.12
CA LEU A 341 -21.69 2.52 1.24
C LEU A 341 -20.99 1.35 1.96
N VAL A 342 -19.84 1.62 2.56
CA VAL A 342 -19.01 0.61 3.22
C VAL A 342 -18.93 0.93 4.71
N GLU A 343 -19.30 -0.04 5.55
CA GLU A 343 -19.08 0.07 6.99
C GLU A 343 -17.59 0.13 7.34
N SER A 344 -17.26 0.73 8.47
CA SER A 344 -15.92 0.55 9.05
C SER A 344 -15.72 -0.92 9.35
N ILE A 345 -14.53 -1.43 9.03
CA ILE A 345 -14.07 -2.72 9.57
C ILE A 345 -14.27 -2.75 11.10
N LEU A 346 -14.54 -3.94 11.62
CA LEU A 346 -14.52 -4.14 13.06
C LEU A 346 -13.05 -4.16 13.51
N TYR A 347 -12.69 -3.26 14.42
CA TYR A 347 -11.32 -3.23 14.94
C TYR A 347 -11.05 -4.49 15.75
N VAL A 348 -9.97 -5.20 15.40
CA VAL A 348 -9.64 -6.51 15.98
C VAL A 348 -9.39 -6.41 17.49
N ASP A 349 -8.78 -5.32 17.93
CA ASP A 349 -8.53 -5.00 19.34
C ASP A 349 -9.78 -4.44 20.07
N GLY A 350 -10.81 -4.07 19.31
CA GLY A 350 -11.99 -3.35 19.80
C GLY A 350 -12.76 -4.02 20.94
N PRO A 351 -12.88 -5.36 21.00
CA PRO A 351 -13.48 -6.05 22.15
C PRO A 351 -12.63 -6.02 23.43
N TYR A 352 -11.33 -5.74 23.34
CA TYR A 352 -10.37 -5.87 24.44
C TYR A 352 -9.84 -4.53 24.96
N VAL A 353 -9.89 -3.49 24.13
CA VAL A 353 -9.47 -2.12 24.47
C VAL A 353 -10.66 -1.32 24.99
N GLU A 354 -10.41 -0.39 25.92
CA GLU A 354 -11.41 0.45 26.58
C GLU A 354 -12.51 0.96 25.63
N GLU A 355 -13.73 1.02 26.17
CA GLU A 355 -14.99 1.01 25.43
C GLU A 355 -15.10 2.04 24.29
N GLY A 356 -14.40 3.16 24.36
CA GLY A 356 -14.47 4.26 23.40
C GLY A 356 -14.22 3.87 21.94
N ARG A 357 -13.24 3.00 21.65
CA ARG A 357 -12.89 2.66 20.26
C ARG A 357 -13.91 1.74 19.62
N GLY A 358 -14.21 0.61 20.26
CA GLY A 358 -15.19 -0.36 19.77
C GLY A 358 -16.60 0.21 19.70
N ARG A 359 -17.00 0.99 20.70
CA ARG A 359 -18.30 1.70 20.73
C ARG A 359 -18.41 2.70 19.58
N ARG A 360 -17.39 3.56 19.36
CA ARG A 360 -17.37 4.52 18.25
C ARG A 360 -17.55 3.83 16.90
N CYS A 361 -16.87 2.70 16.67
CA CYS A 361 -17.00 1.93 15.44
C CYS A 361 -18.45 1.43 15.24
N ARG A 362 -19.01 0.76 16.24
CA ARG A 362 -20.40 0.25 16.18
C ARG A 362 -21.43 1.36 15.95
N GLU A 363 -21.30 2.47 16.66
CA GLU A 363 -22.21 3.62 16.50
C GLU A 363 -22.08 4.30 15.13
N SER A 364 -20.87 4.36 14.56
CA SER A 364 -20.65 4.92 13.22
C SER A 364 -21.24 4.01 12.14
N ASN A 365 -21.07 2.68 12.28
CA ASN A 365 -21.69 1.71 11.38
C ASN A 365 -23.22 1.75 11.49
N ALA A 366 -23.77 1.85 12.70
CA ALA A 366 -25.21 1.99 12.90
C ALA A 366 -25.78 3.27 12.27
N ALA A 367 -25.06 4.40 12.38
CA ALA A 367 -25.45 5.65 11.73
C ALA A 367 -25.44 5.55 10.18
N LEU A 368 -24.46 4.86 9.60
CA LEU A 368 -24.41 4.61 8.16
C LEU A 368 -25.52 3.66 7.70
N ALA A 369 -25.81 2.61 8.48
CA ALA A 369 -26.91 1.70 8.22
C ALA A 369 -28.25 2.45 8.22
N ALA A 370 -28.48 3.34 9.20
CA ALA A 370 -29.68 4.16 9.26
C ALA A 370 -29.81 5.09 8.02
N LEU A 371 -28.71 5.68 7.54
CA LEU A 371 -28.70 6.43 6.29
C LEU A 371 -29.06 5.56 5.10
N TYR A 372 -28.47 4.36 4.99
CA TYR A 372 -28.77 3.44 3.91
C TYR A 372 -30.25 3.04 3.88
N GLU A 373 -30.82 2.64 5.02
CA GLU A 373 -32.25 2.29 5.12
C GLU A 373 -33.16 3.47 4.76
N GLY A 374 -32.80 4.69 5.17
CA GLY A 374 -33.51 5.91 4.76
C GLY A 374 -33.49 6.12 3.25
N LEU A 375 -32.32 6.02 2.61
CA LEU A 375 -32.19 6.15 1.15
C LEU A 375 -33.00 5.07 0.40
N LYS A 376 -33.03 3.84 0.93
CA LYS A 376 -33.85 2.76 0.37
C LYS A 376 -35.35 3.06 0.51
N ALA A 377 -35.79 3.56 1.66
CA ALA A 377 -37.18 3.95 1.89
C ALA A 377 -37.61 5.12 0.99
N ASP A 378 -36.70 6.04 0.69
CA ASP A 378 -36.90 7.15 -0.26
C ASP A 378 -36.85 6.72 -1.74
N GLY A 379 -36.62 5.43 -2.01
CA GLY A 379 -36.68 4.85 -3.35
C GLY A 379 -35.37 4.85 -4.15
N ASP A 380 -34.22 5.11 -3.51
CA ASP A 380 -32.91 4.95 -4.19
C ASP A 380 -32.60 3.45 -4.38
N ASP A 381 -32.81 2.94 -5.60
CA ASP A 381 -32.53 1.56 -5.98
C ASP A 381 -31.06 1.30 -6.37
N ARG A 382 -30.26 2.36 -6.43
CA ARG A 382 -28.85 2.37 -6.87
C ARG A 382 -27.87 2.64 -5.73
N VAL A 383 -28.34 2.71 -4.49
CA VAL A 383 -27.49 2.62 -3.31
C VAL A 383 -27.36 1.16 -2.88
N LEU A 384 -26.13 0.72 -2.65
CA LEU A 384 -25.79 -0.61 -2.15
C LEU A 384 -24.98 -0.49 -0.86
N TYR A 385 -24.93 -1.57 -0.10
CA TYR A 385 -24.33 -1.59 1.22
C TYR A 385 -23.38 -2.77 1.40
N ILE A 386 -22.28 -2.56 2.11
CA ILE A 386 -21.33 -3.61 2.51
C ILE A 386 -21.17 -3.56 4.03
N LYS A 387 -21.45 -4.70 4.68
CA LYS A 387 -21.35 -4.85 6.12
C LYS A 387 -19.92 -5.15 6.56
N ALA A 388 -19.56 -4.71 7.76
CA ALA A 388 -18.23 -4.87 8.32
C ALA A 388 -17.80 -6.34 8.46
N GLN A 389 -18.77 -7.23 8.75
CA GLN A 389 -18.55 -8.68 8.88
C GLN A 389 -18.04 -9.33 7.59
N ASP A 390 -18.27 -8.71 6.43
CA ASP A 390 -17.83 -9.25 5.14
C ASP A 390 -16.40 -8.78 4.78
N LEU A 391 -15.81 -7.87 5.56
CA LEU A 391 -14.56 -7.20 5.20
C LEU A 391 -13.31 -7.94 5.69
N LEU A 392 -13.34 -8.48 6.91
CA LEU A 392 -12.21 -9.18 7.55
C LEU A 392 -12.62 -10.58 7.99
N GLY A 393 -11.65 -11.43 8.33
CA GLY A 393 -11.88 -12.74 8.92
C GLY A 393 -12.08 -12.70 10.43
N GLU A 394 -12.51 -13.82 11.00
CA GLU A 394 -12.78 -13.97 12.44
C GLU A 394 -11.55 -14.40 13.25
N ASP A 395 -10.42 -14.68 12.60
CA ASP A 395 -9.19 -15.17 13.24
C ASP A 395 -8.37 -14.08 13.95
N GLY A 396 -8.64 -12.80 13.67
CA GLY A 396 -7.94 -11.67 14.25
C GLY A 396 -6.55 -11.39 13.64
N GLU A 397 -6.19 -12.03 12.53
CA GLU A 397 -4.85 -11.93 11.93
C GLU A 397 -4.76 -10.89 10.79
N ASP A 398 -5.85 -10.19 10.53
CA ASP A 398 -6.00 -9.36 9.33
C ASP A 398 -5.32 -8.01 9.41
N THR A 399 -4.91 -7.54 10.58
CA THR A 399 -4.42 -6.17 10.79
C THR A 399 -3.06 -6.14 11.46
N VAL A 400 -2.28 -5.10 11.16
CA VAL A 400 -0.95 -4.93 11.78
C VAL A 400 -1.03 -4.30 13.18
N ASP A 401 -2.08 -3.50 13.43
CA ASP A 401 -2.20 -2.62 14.61
C ASP A 401 -3.65 -2.52 15.14
N GLY A 402 -4.48 -3.53 14.86
CA GLY A 402 -5.91 -3.53 15.17
C GLY A 402 -6.78 -2.69 14.22
N THR A 403 -6.14 -1.91 13.31
CA THR A 403 -6.80 -0.94 12.42
C THR A 403 -6.50 -1.21 10.95
N HIS A 404 -5.23 -1.29 10.60
CA HIS A 404 -4.76 -1.25 9.22
C HIS A 404 -4.59 -2.67 8.71
N PRO A 405 -5.33 -3.06 7.66
CA PRO A 405 -5.21 -4.39 7.10
C PRO A 405 -3.79 -4.70 6.62
N THR A 406 -3.35 -5.93 6.85
CA THR A 406 -2.22 -6.55 6.18
C THR A 406 -2.64 -6.98 4.77
N ASP A 407 -1.73 -7.58 4.01
CA ASP A 407 -2.07 -8.19 2.72
C ASP A 407 -3.19 -9.24 2.81
N LEU A 408 -3.28 -9.97 3.93
CA LEU A 408 -4.36 -10.93 4.18
C LEU A 408 -5.69 -10.20 4.33
N GLY A 409 -5.73 -9.18 5.20
CA GLY A 409 -6.93 -8.36 5.42
C GLY A 409 -7.39 -7.66 4.15
N PHE A 410 -6.48 -7.05 3.37
CA PHE A 410 -6.85 -6.44 2.09
C PHE A 410 -7.38 -7.44 1.07
N PHE A 411 -6.83 -8.67 1.04
CA PHE A 411 -7.34 -9.72 0.17
C PHE A 411 -8.77 -10.14 0.58
N ARG A 412 -9.03 -10.30 1.88
CA ARG A 412 -10.37 -10.61 2.41
C ARG A 412 -11.35 -9.47 2.13
N MET A 413 -10.96 -8.22 2.35
CA MET A 413 -11.76 -7.04 2.01
C MET A 413 -12.15 -7.06 0.53
N ALA A 414 -11.17 -7.21 -0.36
CA ALA A 414 -11.46 -7.28 -1.79
C ALA A 414 -12.41 -8.42 -2.14
N LYS A 415 -12.29 -9.58 -1.50
CA LYS A 415 -13.18 -10.73 -1.72
C LYS A 415 -14.60 -10.48 -1.22
N GLY A 416 -14.75 -9.88 -0.04
CA GLY A 416 -16.05 -9.51 0.53
C GLY A 416 -16.78 -8.41 -0.23
N MET A 417 -16.02 -7.45 -0.78
CA MET A 417 -16.60 -6.33 -1.54
C MET A 417 -16.97 -6.71 -2.98
N GLU A 418 -16.29 -7.68 -3.57
CA GLU A 418 -16.44 -8.05 -4.99
C GLU A 418 -17.89 -8.37 -5.41
N PRO A 419 -18.69 -9.15 -4.65
CA PRO A 419 -20.09 -9.44 -5.02
C PRO A 419 -20.96 -8.19 -5.15
N THR A 420 -20.87 -7.27 -4.18
CA THR A 420 -21.63 -6.02 -4.19
C THR A 420 -21.18 -5.10 -5.32
N LEU A 421 -19.87 -5.04 -5.60
CA LEU A 421 -19.36 -4.26 -6.73
C LEU A 421 -19.79 -4.82 -8.07
N ARG A 422 -19.82 -6.15 -8.24
CA ARG A 422 -20.39 -6.77 -9.44
C ARG A 422 -21.88 -6.44 -9.61
N ALA A 423 -22.64 -6.38 -8.51
CA ALA A 423 -24.03 -5.95 -8.55
C ALA A 423 -24.16 -4.46 -8.94
N ALA A 424 -23.35 -3.59 -8.35
CA ALA A 424 -23.30 -2.17 -8.69
C ALA A 424 -22.95 -1.96 -10.18
N LEU A 425 -21.94 -2.64 -10.70
CA LEU A 425 -21.54 -2.54 -12.11
C LEU A 425 -22.67 -2.97 -13.05
N ARG A 426 -23.41 -4.04 -12.74
CA ARG A 426 -24.61 -4.43 -13.51
C ARG A 426 -25.65 -3.31 -13.56
N LEU A 427 -25.90 -2.61 -12.45
CA LEU A 427 -26.81 -1.46 -12.41
C LEU A 427 -26.30 -0.28 -13.25
N ALA A 428 -24.97 -0.08 -13.31
CA ALA A 428 -24.34 0.94 -14.14
C ALA A 428 -24.33 0.58 -15.65
N GLY A 429 -24.76 -0.63 -16.03
CA GLY A 429 -24.56 -1.15 -17.38
C GLY A 429 -23.10 -1.44 -17.71
N ALA A 430 -22.21 -1.44 -16.71
CA ALA A 430 -20.78 -1.72 -16.83
C ALA A 430 -20.50 -3.19 -16.51
N GLY A 431 -19.55 -3.82 -17.21
CA GLY A 431 -19.13 -5.20 -16.91
C GLY A 431 -19.90 -6.31 -17.65
N ARG A 432 -20.28 -6.08 -18.91
CA ARG A 432 -20.54 -7.17 -19.86
C ARG A 432 -19.27 -7.59 -20.57
#